data_AF-A0A9E5NZA8-F1
#
_entry.id   AF-A0A9E5NZA8-F1
#
_cell.length_a   1.000
_cell.length_b   1.000
_cell.length_c   1.000
_cell.angle_alpha   90.00
_cell.angle_beta   90.00
_cell.angle_gamma   90.00
#
_symmetry.space_group_name_H-M   'P 1'
#
loop_
_entity.id
_entity.type
_entity.pdbx_description
1 polymer ?
#
loop_
_entity_poly.entity_id
_entity_poly.type
_entity_poly.pdbx_seq_one_letter_code
_entity_poly.pdbx_strand_id
1 'polypeptide(L)'
;MPMYLRPFLLIQGLAFLTIQIWSYFRLRAFGFEFMSKLETLATSGYIPIPLPSEVSDYLQMSSLLKAGIFFTFTLGFTFGVVAFAGSLCLSRFRLPNPIRLGWTVLVSALFSLLLGFSPIEFLLFVAFFGVAIVAVKMPDPSFHKVALFVLVPLVMVFLLFRQEGFLGVRDDLLQNSLGRKVVSFYYRYSPISAELITPPRERTQVSIWTETPLKQSEKSWLLKKGIYVVSTRDAADFDLSSELSGPEILKAVEKRTGWENTQRLRITILYSILIASPLAVLLFALFAVDRLLAISKYSRIILIVCVASLSALLIYNLFSKNASKSGEGFPTENAEEIRKWVISENKTRNLKLRETFIAHLGSTNPAVRLWAATALAHLPSKENVEILATVARQDPVTIVRCKAIFALSFQGDRKVVPFLESRLKGKEDWYVKHYLLRALRRFGWSG
;
A
#
# COMPACT_ATOMS: atom_id res chain seq x y z
N MET A 1 -25.44 -25.20 -13.15
CA MET A 1 -24.23 -24.49 -12.68
C MET A 1 -23.06 -25.42 -12.93
N PRO A 2 -21.97 -25.00 -13.58
CA PRO A 2 -20.82 -25.89 -13.73
C PRO A 2 -20.41 -26.34 -12.32
N MET A 3 -20.26 -27.65 -12.16
CA MET A 3 -20.08 -28.31 -10.86
C MET A 3 -18.83 -27.80 -10.10
N TYR A 4 -17.94 -27.11 -10.82
CA TYR A 4 -16.57 -26.75 -10.40
C TYR A 4 -16.45 -25.40 -9.69
N LEU A 5 -17.47 -24.55 -9.81
CA LEU A 5 -17.34 -23.13 -9.53
C LEU A 5 -17.94 -22.71 -8.18
N ARG A 6 -18.95 -23.46 -7.71
CA ARG A 6 -19.47 -23.37 -6.34
C ARG A 6 -18.39 -23.61 -5.28
N PRO A 7 -17.59 -24.70 -5.34
CA PRO A 7 -16.57 -24.95 -4.32
C PRO A 7 -15.47 -23.88 -4.34
N PHE A 8 -15.04 -23.41 -5.52
CA PHE A 8 -14.07 -22.32 -5.62
C PHE A 8 -14.59 -21.04 -4.96
N LEU A 9 -15.80 -20.58 -5.28
CA LEU A 9 -16.36 -19.37 -4.69
C LEU A 9 -16.58 -19.49 -3.18
N LEU A 10 -16.99 -20.68 -2.71
CA LEU A 10 -17.15 -20.95 -1.28
C LEU A 10 -15.79 -20.88 -0.56
N ILE A 11 -14.75 -21.51 -1.12
CA ILE A 11 -13.40 -21.47 -0.57
C ILE A 11 -12.84 -20.04 -0.61
N GLN A 12 -13.10 -19.29 -1.68
CA GLN A 12 -12.64 -17.91 -1.81
C GLN A 12 -13.36 -16.97 -0.83
N GLY A 13 -14.67 -17.13 -0.65
CA GLY A 13 -15.43 -16.38 0.35
C GLY A 13 -14.98 -16.71 1.77
N LEU A 14 -14.69 -17.98 2.06
CA LEU A 14 -14.12 -18.39 3.34
C LEU A 14 -12.72 -17.81 3.54
N ALA A 15 -11.86 -17.80 2.51
CA ALA A 15 -10.54 -17.19 2.58
C ALA A 15 -10.60 -15.69 2.91
N PHE A 16 -11.53 -14.96 2.29
CA PHE A 16 -11.76 -13.55 2.61
C PHE A 16 -12.20 -13.34 4.04
N LEU A 17 -13.15 -14.15 4.53
CA LEU A 17 -13.59 -14.08 5.91
C LEU A 17 -12.45 -14.40 6.89
N THR A 18 -11.70 -15.47 6.63
CA THR A 18 -10.56 -15.90 7.44
C THR A 18 -9.50 -14.79 7.52
N ILE A 19 -9.13 -14.20 6.39
CA ILE A 19 -8.14 -13.10 6.36
C ILE A 19 -8.67 -11.82 7.00
N GLN A 20 -9.95 -11.52 6.86
CA GLN A 20 -10.56 -10.35 7.52
C GLN A 20 -10.53 -10.52 9.06
N ILE A 21 -10.83 -11.72 9.56
CA ILE A 21 -10.75 -12.04 10.99
C ILE A 21 -9.30 -11.98 11.47
N TRP A 22 -8.39 -12.63 10.74
CA TRP A 22 -6.96 -12.62 11.06
C TRP A 22 -6.39 -11.19 11.10
N SER A 23 -6.65 -10.39 10.07
CA SER A 23 -6.13 -9.03 9.96
C SER A 23 -6.70 -8.12 11.05
N TYR A 24 -7.96 -8.28 11.45
CA TYR A 24 -8.55 -7.56 12.58
C TYR A 24 -7.75 -7.81 13.86
N PHE A 25 -7.54 -9.08 14.24
CA PHE A 25 -6.80 -9.40 15.47
C PHE A 25 -5.35 -8.95 15.40
N ARG A 26 -4.69 -9.13 14.25
CA ARG A 26 -3.30 -8.72 14.07
C ARG A 26 -3.12 -7.21 14.16
N LEU A 27 -3.99 -6.45 13.50
CA LEU A 27 -3.99 -4.99 13.56
C LEU A 27 -4.30 -4.48 14.96
N ARG A 28 -5.20 -5.16 15.68
CA ARG A 28 -5.52 -4.80 17.08
C ARG A 28 -4.34 -5.03 18.01
N ALA A 29 -3.69 -6.19 17.92
CA ALA A 29 -2.50 -6.51 18.71
C ALA A 29 -1.36 -5.52 18.43
N PHE A 30 -1.04 -5.30 17.15
CA PHE A 30 -0.07 -4.31 16.72
C PHE A 30 -0.45 -2.89 17.18
N GLY A 31 -1.73 -2.55 17.15
CA GLY A 31 -2.24 -1.27 17.61
C GLY A 31 -1.90 -0.96 19.07
N PHE A 32 -1.96 -1.96 19.96
CA PHE A 32 -1.57 -1.79 21.37
C PHE A 32 -0.05 -1.62 21.53
N GLU A 33 0.75 -2.41 20.81
CA GLU A 33 2.22 -2.24 20.79
C GLU A 33 2.60 -0.84 20.26
N PHE A 34 1.94 -0.41 19.19
CA PHE A 34 2.15 0.88 18.56
C PHE A 34 1.75 2.04 19.49
N MET A 35 0.68 1.89 20.27
CA MET A 35 0.29 2.86 21.30
C MET A 35 1.38 3.06 22.35
N SER A 36 1.93 1.97 22.90
CA SER A 36 3.01 2.02 23.89
C SER A 36 4.24 2.77 23.35
N LYS A 37 4.58 2.53 22.07
CA LYS A 37 5.63 3.28 21.37
C LYS A 37 5.32 4.77 21.27
N LEU A 38 4.10 5.16 20.90
CA LEU A 38 3.72 6.56 20.75
C LEU A 38 3.69 7.30 22.10
N GLU A 39 3.23 6.64 23.16
CA GLU A 39 3.29 7.16 24.53
C GLU A 39 4.74 7.37 24.98
N THR A 40 5.62 6.41 24.67
CA THR A 40 7.06 6.51 24.94
C THR A 40 7.73 7.67 24.20
N LEU A 41 7.34 7.91 22.94
CA LEU A 41 7.79 9.08 22.19
C LEU A 41 7.32 10.38 22.85
N ALA A 42 6.07 10.42 23.31
CA ALA A 42 5.51 11.58 24.00
C ALA A 42 6.19 11.87 25.34
N THR A 43 6.42 10.86 26.18
CA THR A 43 7.11 11.01 27.48
C THR A 43 8.59 11.39 27.30
N SER A 44 9.18 11.04 26.16
CA SER A 44 10.54 11.46 25.77
C SER A 44 10.58 12.89 25.19
N GLY A 45 9.46 13.62 25.17
CA GLY A 45 9.37 15.00 24.74
C GLY A 45 9.18 15.22 23.24
N TYR A 46 8.91 14.16 22.47
CA TYR A 46 8.65 14.28 21.03
C TYR A 46 7.14 14.35 20.74
N ILE A 47 6.79 14.85 19.55
CA ILE A 47 5.41 14.77 19.05
C ILE A 47 5.22 13.43 18.31
N PRO A 48 4.51 12.44 18.88
CA PRO A 48 4.18 11.20 18.19
C PRO A 48 3.22 11.44 17.02
N ILE A 49 3.36 10.64 15.96
CA ILE A 49 2.50 10.68 14.79
C ILE A 49 2.02 9.27 14.45
N PRO A 50 0.71 9.02 14.54
CA PRO A 50 -0.34 9.94 15.02
C PRO A 50 -0.22 10.21 16.53
N LEU A 51 -0.99 11.16 17.06
CA LEU A 51 -1.05 11.38 18.51
C LEU A 51 -1.71 10.17 19.19
N PRO A 52 -1.36 9.82 20.45
CA PRO A 52 -1.95 8.67 21.15
C PRO A 52 -3.49 8.75 21.22
N SER A 53 -4.03 9.95 21.40
CA SER A 53 -5.48 10.18 21.37
C SER A 53 -6.11 9.87 20.02
N GLU A 54 -5.40 10.13 18.91
CA GLU A 54 -5.90 9.87 17.56
C GLU A 54 -5.86 8.39 17.19
N VAL A 55 -4.86 7.64 17.69
CA VAL A 55 -4.76 6.19 17.47
C VAL A 55 -5.98 5.48 18.02
N SER A 56 -6.56 5.96 19.13
CA SER A 56 -7.76 5.36 19.70
C SER A 56 -8.91 5.25 18.69
N ASP A 57 -9.06 6.22 17.78
CA ASP A 57 -10.02 6.19 16.68
C ASP A 57 -9.68 5.13 15.63
N TYR A 58 -8.40 4.85 15.41
CA TYR A 58 -7.92 3.79 14.52
C TYR A 58 -8.10 2.39 15.12
N LEU A 59 -8.09 2.27 16.45
CA LEU A 59 -8.29 1.01 17.17
C LEU A 59 -9.77 0.63 17.36
N GLN A 60 -10.70 1.52 17.01
CA GLN A 60 -12.11 1.17 16.95
C GLN A 60 -12.34 0.01 15.99
N MET A 61 -13.27 -0.89 16.34
CA MET A 61 -13.56 -2.09 15.54
C MET A 61 -13.84 -1.76 14.07
N SER A 62 -14.62 -0.71 13.81
CA SER A 62 -14.96 -0.32 12.43
C SER A 62 -13.74 0.16 11.63
N SER A 63 -12.80 0.86 12.26
CA SER A 63 -11.56 1.33 11.63
C SER A 63 -10.61 0.17 11.34
N LEU A 64 -10.45 -0.75 12.30
CA LEU A 64 -9.64 -1.96 12.14
C LEU A 64 -10.18 -2.88 11.05
N LEU A 65 -11.51 -3.05 10.96
CA LEU A 65 -12.12 -3.81 9.87
C LEU A 65 -11.85 -3.16 8.51
N LYS A 66 -12.00 -1.84 8.40
CA LYS A 66 -11.70 -1.10 7.16
C LYS A 66 -10.21 -1.16 6.80
N ALA A 67 -9.32 -1.07 7.76
CA ALA A 67 -7.88 -1.25 7.57
C ALA A 67 -7.54 -2.69 7.14
N GLY A 68 -8.27 -3.68 7.66
CA GLY A 68 -8.18 -5.10 7.30
C GLY A 68 -8.55 -5.42 5.86
N ILE A 69 -9.41 -4.61 5.21
CA ILE A 69 -9.81 -4.78 3.81
C ILE A 69 -8.59 -4.86 2.88
N PHE A 70 -7.52 -4.11 3.18
CA PHE A 70 -6.26 -4.20 2.44
C PHE A 70 -5.69 -5.62 2.46
N PHE A 71 -5.61 -6.25 3.64
CA PHE A 71 -5.13 -7.63 3.76
C PHE A 71 -6.09 -8.63 3.12
N THR A 72 -7.40 -8.42 3.27
CA THR A 72 -8.43 -9.29 2.71
C THR A 72 -8.34 -9.38 1.20
N PHE A 73 -8.18 -8.27 0.50
CA PHE A 73 -8.02 -8.29 -0.95
C PHE A 73 -6.61 -8.68 -1.41
N THR A 74 -5.59 -8.45 -0.61
CA THR A 74 -4.23 -8.83 -1.02
C THR A 74 -3.98 -10.31 -0.73
N LEU A 75 -4.10 -10.76 0.52
CA LEU A 75 -3.82 -12.12 0.94
C LEU A 75 -5.00 -13.07 0.68
N GLY A 76 -6.25 -12.65 0.89
CA GLY A 76 -7.42 -13.53 0.80
C GLY A 76 -7.57 -14.23 -0.55
N PHE A 77 -7.16 -13.59 -1.64
CA PHE A 77 -7.10 -14.23 -2.94
C PHE A 77 -6.03 -15.32 -3.03
N THR A 78 -4.81 -15.05 -2.55
CA THR A 78 -3.73 -16.04 -2.49
C THR A 78 -4.16 -17.27 -1.70
N PHE A 79 -4.72 -17.07 -0.52
CA PHE A 79 -5.16 -18.18 0.32
C PHE A 79 -6.28 -19.00 -0.32
N GLY A 80 -7.27 -18.34 -0.96
CA GLY A 80 -8.34 -19.04 -1.65
C GLY A 80 -7.83 -19.87 -2.84
N VAL A 81 -6.93 -19.31 -3.66
CA VAL A 81 -6.30 -20.03 -4.79
C VAL A 81 -5.48 -21.21 -4.30
N VAL A 82 -4.60 -21.02 -3.30
CA VAL A 82 -3.74 -22.09 -2.77
C VAL A 82 -4.59 -23.21 -2.16
N ALA A 83 -5.63 -22.86 -1.40
CA ALA A 83 -6.54 -23.82 -0.81
C ALA A 83 -7.29 -24.63 -1.87
N PHE A 84 -7.80 -23.97 -2.91
CA PHE A 84 -8.51 -24.63 -4.00
C PHE A 84 -7.58 -25.54 -4.82
N ALA A 85 -6.42 -25.04 -5.24
CA ALA A 85 -5.44 -25.81 -6.02
C ALA A 85 -4.92 -27.02 -5.24
N GLY A 86 -4.60 -26.84 -3.95
CA GLY A 86 -4.20 -27.93 -3.07
C GLY A 86 -5.27 -29.00 -2.92
N SER A 87 -6.52 -28.58 -2.70
CA SER A 87 -7.67 -29.48 -2.59
C SER A 87 -7.90 -30.26 -3.89
N LEU A 88 -7.74 -29.61 -5.05
CA LEU A 88 -7.80 -30.27 -6.35
C LEU A 88 -6.70 -31.33 -6.52
N CYS A 89 -5.45 -31.00 -6.23
CA CYS A 89 -4.33 -31.93 -6.31
C CYS A 89 -4.58 -33.16 -5.43
N LEU A 90 -4.94 -32.96 -4.17
CA LEU A 90 -5.23 -34.06 -3.23
C LEU A 90 -6.40 -34.93 -3.69
N SER A 91 -7.44 -34.32 -4.26
CA SER A 91 -8.60 -35.04 -4.80
C SER A 91 -8.20 -35.92 -6.00
N ARG A 92 -7.28 -35.45 -6.87
CA ARG A 92 -6.83 -36.16 -8.07
C ARG A 92 -6.04 -37.42 -7.75
N PHE A 93 -5.20 -37.37 -6.71
CA PHE A 93 -4.38 -38.51 -6.29
C PHE A 93 -5.11 -39.50 -5.38
N ARG A 94 -6.41 -39.31 -5.10
CA ARG A 94 -7.22 -40.20 -4.23
C ARG A 94 -6.56 -40.52 -2.89
N LEU A 95 -5.81 -39.58 -2.34
CA LEU A 95 -5.04 -39.80 -1.11
C LEU A 95 -5.98 -40.07 0.08
N PRO A 96 -5.57 -40.91 1.04
CA PRO A 96 -6.33 -41.21 2.24
C PRO A 96 -6.45 -39.98 3.16
N ASN A 97 -7.51 -39.93 3.96
CA ASN A 97 -7.79 -38.81 4.89
C ASN A 97 -6.61 -38.37 5.78
N PRO A 98 -5.79 -39.26 6.38
CA PRO A 98 -4.64 -38.83 7.17
C PRO A 98 -3.62 -38.03 6.36
N ILE A 99 -3.37 -38.37 5.09
CA ILE A 99 -2.45 -37.61 4.23
C ILE A 99 -3.05 -36.24 3.88
N ARG A 100 -4.37 -36.18 3.62
CA ARG A 100 -5.07 -34.91 3.39
C ARG A 100 -4.99 -33.99 4.61
N LEU A 101 -5.20 -34.54 5.81
CA LEU A 101 -5.07 -33.82 7.07
C LEU A 101 -3.62 -33.34 7.26
N GLY A 102 -2.64 -34.22 7.02
CA GLY A 102 -1.21 -33.87 7.07
C GLY A 102 -0.87 -32.70 6.14
N TRP A 103 -1.46 -32.65 4.93
CA TRP A 103 -1.28 -31.51 4.02
C TRP A 103 -1.86 -30.21 4.58
N THR A 104 -3.04 -30.23 5.21
CA THR A 104 -3.62 -29.01 5.83
C THR A 104 -2.71 -28.45 6.92
N VAL A 105 -2.19 -29.34 7.77
CA VAL A 105 -1.29 -28.98 8.86
C VAL A 105 0.02 -28.43 8.28
N LEU A 106 0.58 -29.10 7.28
CA LEU A 106 1.82 -28.67 6.62
C LEU A 106 1.68 -27.30 5.98
N VAL A 107 0.63 -27.06 5.20
CA VAL A 107 0.42 -25.76 4.54
C VAL A 107 0.17 -24.65 5.56
N SER A 108 -0.63 -24.90 6.59
CA SER A 108 -0.80 -23.96 7.70
C SER A 108 0.50 -23.69 8.44
N ALA A 109 1.37 -24.70 8.60
CA ALA A 109 2.66 -24.54 9.27
C ALA A 109 3.64 -23.72 8.42
N LEU A 110 3.65 -23.94 7.09
CA LEU A 110 4.42 -23.12 6.16
C LEU A 110 3.98 -21.65 6.21
N PHE A 111 2.67 -21.38 6.16
CA PHE A 111 2.18 -20.00 6.30
C PHE A 111 2.45 -19.41 7.69
N SER A 112 2.36 -20.21 8.75
CA SER A 112 2.74 -19.80 10.10
C SER A 112 4.19 -19.32 10.17
N LEU A 113 5.11 -20.06 9.55
CA LEU A 113 6.52 -19.71 9.48
C LEU A 113 6.79 -18.48 8.60
N LEU A 114 6.04 -18.31 7.52
CA LEU A 114 6.15 -17.17 6.62
C LEU A 114 5.60 -15.88 7.23
N LEU A 115 4.45 -15.96 7.91
CA LEU A 115 3.70 -14.79 8.37
C LEU A 115 3.88 -14.51 9.87
N GLY A 116 4.55 -15.39 10.61
CA GLY A 116 4.76 -15.27 12.05
C GLY A 116 3.46 -15.43 12.84
N PHE A 117 2.71 -16.49 12.54
CA PHE A 117 1.42 -16.75 13.19
C PHE A 117 1.59 -17.09 14.66
N SER A 118 0.66 -16.58 15.48
CA SER A 118 0.44 -17.11 16.82
C SER A 118 -0.20 -18.51 16.75
N PRO A 119 -0.20 -19.31 17.85
CA PRO A 119 -0.84 -20.63 17.86
C PRO A 119 -2.34 -20.58 17.48
N ILE A 120 -3.05 -19.52 17.89
CA ILE A 120 -4.47 -19.34 17.56
C ILE A 120 -4.65 -19.05 16.07
N GLU A 121 -3.79 -18.20 15.50
CA GLU A 121 -3.77 -17.93 14.06
C GLU A 121 -3.50 -19.22 13.28
N PHE A 122 -2.52 -20.03 13.71
CA PHE A 122 -2.24 -21.33 13.09
C PHE A 122 -3.48 -22.25 13.08
N LEU A 123 -4.20 -22.37 14.20
CA LEU A 123 -5.42 -23.17 14.28
C LEU A 123 -6.53 -22.67 13.34
N LEU A 124 -6.70 -21.34 13.23
CA LEU A 124 -7.65 -20.73 12.31
C LEU A 124 -7.37 -21.15 10.86
N PHE A 125 -6.09 -21.18 10.45
CA PHE A 125 -5.72 -21.60 9.10
C PHE A 125 -5.82 -23.12 8.88
N VAL A 126 -5.52 -23.95 9.89
CA VAL A 126 -5.79 -25.39 9.83
C VAL A 126 -7.28 -25.66 9.59
N ALA A 127 -8.17 -24.94 10.30
CA ALA A 127 -9.61 -25.06 10.08
C ALA A 127 -10.01 -24.63 8.66
N PHE A 128 -9.50 -23.50 8.17
CA PHE A 128 -9.75 -23.02 6.81
C PHE A 128 -9.34 -24.04 5.74
N PHE A 129 -8.09 -24.53 5.76
CA PHE A 129 -7.61 -25.50 4.77
C PHE A 129 -8.31 -26.86 4.92
N GLY A 130 -8.68 -27.27 6.14
CA GLY A 130 -9.50 -28.45 6.39
C GLY A 130 -10.86 -28.38 5.71
N VAL A 131 -11.58 -27.26 5.86
CA VAL A 131 -12.86 -27.04 5.19
C VAL A 131 -12.69 -27.00 3.67
N ALA A 132 -11.63 -26.37 3.16
CA ALA A 132 -11.37 -26.30 1.73
C ALA A 132 -11.21 -27.69 1.08
N ILE A 133 -10.50 -28.61 1.74
CA ILE A 133 -10.34 -29.99 1.26
C ILE A 133 -11.68 -30.71 1.19
N VAL A 134 -12.54 -30.55 2.21
CA VAL A 134 -13.85 -31.20 2.25
C VAL A 134 -14.79 -30.64 1.19
N ALA A 135 -14.67 -29.33 0.90
CA ALA A 135 -15.51 -28.64 -0.07
C ALA A 135 -15.28 -29.07 -1.53
N VAL A 136 -14.09 -29.59 -1.88
CA VAL A 136 -13.77 -30.02 -3.25
C VAL A 136 -14.04 -31.52 -3.44
N LYS A 137 -15.15 -31.86 -4.09
CA LYS A 137 -15.35 -33.19 -4.71
C LYS A 137 -14.86 -33.17 -6.16
N MET A 138 -14.33 -34.30 -6.64
CA MET A 138 -13.56 -34.41 -7.89
C MET A 138 -14.20 -33.69 -9.09
N PRO A 139 -13.43 -32.89 -9.85
CA PRO A 139 -13.84 -32.33 -11.13
C PRO A 139 -13.55 -33.25 -12.32
N ASP A 140 -14.33 -33.09 -13.39
CA ASP A 140 -14.15 -33.72 -14.71
C ASP A 140 -12.89 -33.17 -15.44
N PRO A 141 -12.11 -33.99 -16.16
CA PRO A 141 -10.90 -33.61 -16.89
C PRO A 141 -10.95 -32.37 -17.80
N SER A 142 -12.12 -31.92 -18.25
CA SER A 142 -12.27 -30.78 -19.19
C SER A 142 -11.84 -29.41 -18.64
N PHE A 143 -11.74 -29.24 -17.32
CA PHE A 143 -11.40 -27.97 -16.66
C PHE A 143 -9.99 -27.42 -16.99
N HIS A 144 -9.02 -28.31 -17.28
CA HIS A 144 -7.61 -27.95 -17.48
C HIS A 144 -7.38 -27.14 -18.76
N LYS A 145 -8.19 -27.36 -19.80
CA LYS A 145 -8.07 -26.64 -21.08
C LYS A 145 -8.53 -25.19 -20.96
N VAL A 146 -9.54 -24.93 -20.13
CA VAL A 146 -10.07 -23.58 -19.87
C VAL A 146 -9.10 -22.79 -18.98
N ALA A 147 -8.48 -23.43 -17.98
CA ALA A 147 -7.48 -22.76 -17.14
C ALA A 147 -6.23 -22.34 -17.93
N LEU A 148 -5.75 -23.18 -18.86
CA LEU A 148 -4.53 -22.92 -19.64
C LEU A 148 -4.72 -21.82 -20.70
N PHE A 149 -5.88 -21.79 -21.39
CA PHE A 149 -6.17 -20.82 -22.45
C PHE A 149 -6.31 -19.38 -21.93
N VAL A 150 -6.52 -19.24 -20.61
CA VAL A 150 -6.86 -17.98 -19.96
C VAL A 150 -5.69 -17.44 -19.12
N LEU A 151 -4.76 -18.30 -18.67
CA LEU A 151 -3.52 -17.89 -18.01
C LEU A 151 -2.59 -17.06 -18.94
N VAL A 152 -2.61 -17.33 -20.25
CA VAL A 152 -1.72 -16.70 -21.25
C VAL A 152 -2.04 -15.21 -21.51
N PRO A 153 -3.31 -14.80 -21.75
CA PRO A 153 -3.67 -13.37 -21.82
C PRO A 153 -3.41 -12.61 -20.51
N LEU A 154 -3.36 -13.31 -19.37
CA LEU A 154 -3.17 -12.70 -18.06
C LEU A 154 -1.70 -12.33 -17.78
N VAL A 155 -0.77 -13.18 -18.21
CA VAL A 155 0.66 -12.83 -18.27
C VAL A 155 0.83 -11.58 -19.13
N MET A 156 0.07 -11.45 -20.23
CA MET A 156 0.05 -10.22 -21.02
C MET A 156 -0.50 -9.01 -20.24
N VAL A 157 -1.67 -9.06 -19.61
CA VAL A 157 -2.21 -7.92 -18.81
C VAL A 157 -1.31 -7.52 -17.64
N PHE A 158 -0.66 -8.47 -16.99
CA PHE A 158 0.37 -8.22 -15.97
C PHE A 158 1.61 -7.51 -16.58
N LEU A 159 2.03 -7.91 -17.78
CA LEU A 159 3.07 -7.21 -18.55
C LEU A 159 2.63 -5.80 -18.99
N LEU A 160 1.32 -5.50 -19.07
CA LEU A 160 0.78 -4.15 -19.34
C LEU A 160 0.76 -3.25 -18.11
N PHE A 161 0.41 -3.80 -16.94
CA PHE A 161 0.52 -3.10 -15.65
C PHE A 161 1.94 -2.59 -15.39
N ARG A 162 2.95 -3.20 -16.03
CA ARG A 162 4.36 -2.79 -15.98
C ARG A 162 4.62 -1.40 -16.58
N GLN A 163 3.79 -0.90 -17.50
CA GLN A 163 4.12 0.32 -18.26
C GLN A 163 3.70 1.65 -17.60
N GLU A 164 2.57 1.71 -16.87
CA GLU A 164 2.06 2.96 -16.23
C GLU A 164 2.37 3.06 -14.72
N GLY A 165 2.63 1.91 -14.07
CA GLY A 165 2.87 1.80 -12.64
C GLY A 165 1.70 2.25 -11.75
N PHE A 166 1.91 2.22 -10.44
CA PHE A 166 0.92 2.64 -9.43
C PHE A 166 0.48 4.11 -9.58
N LEU A 167 1.38 4.97 -10.06
CA LEU A 167 1.10 6.40 -10.21
C LEU A 167 0.04 6.68 -11.26
N GLY A 168 0.06 5.98 -12.41
CA GLY A 168 -0.93 6.16 -13.48
C GLY A 168 -2.34 5.78 -13.01
N VAL A 169 -2.46 4.60 -12.39
CA VAL A 169 -3.74 4.12 -11.82
C VAL A 169 -4.30 5.10 -10.79
N ARG A 170 -3.45 5.66 -9.92
CA ARG A 170 -3.89 6.68 -8.95
C ARG A 170 -4.41 7.92 -9.68
N ASP A 171 -3.68 8.41 -10.67
CA ASP A 171 -4.02 9.63 -11.38
C ASP A 171 -5.36 9.48 -12.12
N ASP A 172 -5.62 8.31 -12.72
CA ASP A 172 -6.90 7.97 -13.34
C ASP A 172 -8.05 7.93 -12.32
N LEU A 173 -7.82 7.32 -11.15
CA LEU A 173 -8.80 7.30 -10.05
C LEU A 173 -9.12 8.71 -9.54
N LEU A 174 -8.18 9.64 -9.57
CA LEU A 174 -8.41 11.02 -9.11
C LEU A 174 -9.34 11.82 -10.03
N GLN A 175 -9.44 11.43 -11.31
CA GLN A 175 -10.27 12.15 -12.29
C GLN A 175 -11.77 12.05 -11.97
N ASN A 176 -12.23 10.92 -11.42
CA ASN A 176 -13.64 10.71 -11.11
C ASN A 176 -13.95 10.68 -9.60
N SER A 177 -15.20 10.96 -9.24
CA SER A 177 -15.63 11.10 -7.84
C SER A 177 -15.55 9.80 -7.04
N LEU A 178 -15.82 8.66 -7.68
CA LEU A 178 -15.74 7.34 -7.04
C LEU A 178 -14.29 6.99 -6.71
N GLY A 179 -13.38 7.15 -7.66
CA GLY A 179 -11.96 6.92 -7.47
C GLY A 179 -11.36 7.84 -6.41
N ARG A 180 -11.79 9.11 -6.32
CA ARG A 180 -11.44 9.99 -5.20
C ARG A 180 -11.89 9.45 -3.84
N LYS A 181 -13.09 8.86 -3.75
CA LYS A 181 -13.56 8.20 -2.52
C LYS A 181 -12.71 6.97 -2.17
N VAL A 182 -12.33 6.18 -3.17
CA VAL A 182 -11.42 5.02 -2.99
C VAL A 182 -10.05 5.47 -2.48
N VAL A 183 -9.47 6.50 -3.10
CA VAL A 183 -8.17 7.07 -2.69
C VAL A 183 -8.25 7.68 -1.29
N SER A 184 -9.34 8.38 -0.97
CA SER A 184 -9.59 8.92 0.38
C SER A 184 -9.75 7.81 1.42
N PHE A 185 -10.50 6.76 1.10
CA PHE A 185 -10.63 5.57 1.94
C PHE A 185 -9.27 4.94 2.22
N TYR A 186 -8.45 4.76 1.17
CA TYR A 186 -7.10 4.22 1.28
C TYR A 186 -6.25 5.06 2.25
N TYR A 187 -6.07 6.36 2.01
CA TYR A 187 -5.23 7.20 2.88
C TYR A 187 -5.77 7.36 4.30
N ARG A 188 -7.09 7.19 4.50
CA ARG A 188 -7.69 7.27 5.83
C ARG A 188 -7.48 6.01 6.65
N TYR A 189 -7.62 4.81 6.08
CA TYR A 189 -7.64 3.56 6.87
C TYR A 189 -6.41 2.67 6.66
N SER A 190 -5.67 2.84 5.57
CA SER A 190 -4.44 2.06 5.34
C SER A 190 -3.23 2.43 6.21
N PRO A 191 -3.10 3.60 6.86
CA PRO A 191 -1.87 3.94 7.58
C PRO A 191 -1.46 2.92 8.65
N ILE A 192 -2.40 2.42 9.48
CA ILE A 192 -2.08 1.39 10.49
C ILE A 192 -1.65 0.07 9.84
N SER A 193 -2.30 -0.33 8.75
CA SER A 193 -1.92 -1.50 7.96
C SER A 193 -0.56 -1.33 7.30
N ALA A 194 -0.25 -0.12 6.82
CA ALA A 194 1.04 0.22 6.25
C ALA A 194 2.13 0.16 7.31
N GLU A 195 1.92 0.74 8.49
CA GLU A 195 2.91 0.73 9.58
C GLU A 195 3.18 -0.69 10.08
N LEU A 196 2.16 -1.57 10.13
CA LEU A 196 2.30 -2.99 10.47
C LEU A 196 3.24 -3.73 9.52
N ILE A 197 3.15 -3.47 8.20
CA ILE A 197 3.98 -4.13 7.17
C ILE A 197 5.28 -3.38 6.89
N THR A 198 5.48 -2.22 7.52
CA THR A 198 6.66 -1.38 7.32
C THR A 198 7.78 -1.85 8.24
N PRO A 199 8.95 -2.20 7.69
CA PRO A 199 10.11 -2.56 8.49
C PRO A 199 10.46 -1.43 9.49
N PRO A 200 10.97 -1.75 10.70
CA PRO A 200 11.20 -0.75 11.74
C PRO A 200 11.98 0.50 11.28
N ARG A 201 12.99 0.35 10.41
CA ARG A 201 13.75 1.48 9.84
C ARG A 201 12.94 2.41 8.91
N GLU A 202 11.95 1.86 8.21
CA GLU A 202 11.11 2.60 7.25
C GLU A 202 9.88 3.24 7.92
N ARG A 203 9.68 2.99 9.22
CA ARG A 203 8.56 3.51 10.01
C ARG A 203 8.55 5.04 10.05
N THR A 204 7.38 5.60 10.36
CA THR A 204 7.17 7.05 10.37
C THR A 204 8.12 7.77 11.34
N GLN A 205 8.32 7.18 12.52
CA GLN A 205 9.26 7.61 13.55
C GLN A 205 10.01 6.39 14.06
N VAL A 206 11.32 6.34 13.81
CA VAL A 206 12.19 5.25 14.27
C VAL A 206 12.63 5.54 15.69
N SER A 207 12.18 4.77 16.67
CA SER A 207 12.58 4.93 18.08
C SER A 207 13.74 4.03 18.44
N ILE A 208 14.71 4.55 19.20
CA ILE A 208 15.83 3.78 19.73
C ILE A 208 15.95 3.99 21.23
N TRP A 209 16.34 2.94 21.94
CA TRP A 209 16.78 3.04 23.32
C TRP A 209 18.27 2.75 23.39
N THR A 210 18.98 3.51 24.23
CA THR A 210 20.41 3.33 24.49
C THR A 210 20.62 3.23 25.99
N GLU A 211 21.47 2.30 26.41
CA GLU A 211 21.82 2.14 27.83
C GLU A 211 22.59 3.35 28.35
N THR A 212 23.56 3.83 27.55
CA THR A 212 24.33 5.04 27.87
C THR A 212 23.60 6.30 27.38
N PRO A 213 23.42 7.33 28.23
CA PRO A 213 22.82 8.59 27.82
C PRO A 213 23.65 9.30 26.74
N LEU A 214 23.02 9.60 25.60
CA LEU A 214 23.65 10.36 24.52
C LEU A 214 23.72 11.87 24.83
N LYS A 215 24.76 12.53 24.32
CA LYS A 215 24.88 13.99 24.38
C LYS A 215 23.75 14.65 23.58
N GLN A 216 23.36 15.86 23.98
CA GLN A 216 22.29 16.60 23.30
C GLN A 216 22.59 16.87 21.81
N SER A 217 23.87 17.07 21.46
CA SER A 217 24.31 17.23 20.08
C SER A 217 24.09 15.97 19.25
N GLU A 218 24.31 14.79 19.82
CA GLU A 218 24.08 13.49 19.16
C GLU A 218 22.59 13.20 19.00
N LYS A 219 21.79 13.43 20.06
CA LYS A 219 20.33 13.33 19.99
C LYS A 219 19.76 14.22 18.88
N SER A 220 20.21 15.47 18.82
CA SER A 220 19.80 16.43 17.78
C SER A 220 20.23 16.00 16.38
N TRP A 221 21.40 15.38 16.25
CA TRP A 221 21.89 14.85 14.97
C TRP A 221 21.06 13.63 14.51
N LEU A 222 20.78 12.67 15.41
CA LEU A 222 19.95 11.50 15.13
C LEU A 222 18.53 11.90 14.75
N LEU A 223 17.96 12.89 15.43
CA LEU A 223 16.62 13.40 15.15
C LEU A 223 16.51 14.00 13.74
N LYS A 224 17.53 14.72 13.28
CA LYS A 224 17.62 15.19 11.88
C LYS A 224 17.64 14.04 10.88
N LYS A 225 18.10 12.85 11.29
CA LYS A 225 18.04 11.61 10.49
C LYS A 225 16.72 10.85 10.65
N GLY A 226 15.81 11.32 11.51
CA GLY A 226 14.52 10.67 11.79
C GLY A 226 14.57 9.59 12.86
N ILE A 227 15.62 9.58 13.67
CA ILE A 227 15.83 8.62 14.75
C ILE A 227 15.56 9.32 16.08
N TYR A 228 14.66 8.76 16.87
CA TYR A 228 14.14 9.34 18.12
C TYR A 228 14.68 8.53 19.30
N VAL A 229 15.47 9.17 20.15
CA VAL A 229 16.06 8.51 21.33
C VAL A 229 15.04 8.56 22.46
N VAL A 230 14.55 7.41 22.88
CA VAL A 230 13.49 7.27 23.89
C VAL A 230 14.02 6.79 25.23
N SER A 231 13.26 7.06 26.29
CA SER A 231 13.64 6.73 27.68
C SER A 231 13.41 5.28 28.07
N THR A 232 12.48 4.57 27.42
CA THR A 232 12.09 3.20 27.76
C THR A 232 12.53 2.19 26.71
N ARG A 233 13.02 1.03 27.19
CA ARG A 233 13.55 -0.05 26.35
C ARG A 233 12.44 -0.79 25.59
N ASP A 234 11.38 -1.17 26.30
CA ASP A 234 10.36 -2.11 25.80
C ASP A 234 9.51 -1.57 24.63
N ALA A 235 9.50 -0.26 24.43
CA ALA A 235 8.70 0.41 23.41
C ALA A 235 9.56 1.02 22.28
N ALA A 236 10.88 0.81 22.31
CA ALA A 236 11.79 1.23 21.25
C ALA A 236 11.76 0.24 20.06
N ASP A 237 11.88 0.75 18.83
CA ASP A 237 12.05 -0.12 17.66
C ASP A 237 13.40 -0.85 17.69
N PHE A 238 14.43 -0.21 18.27
CA PHE A 238 15.77 -0.79 18.40
C PHE A 238 16.31 -0.62 19.81
N ASP A 239 16.78 -1.73 20.35
CA ASP A 239 17.55 -1.81 21.58
C ASP A 239 19.05 -1.89 21.28
N LEU A 240 19.78 -0.85 21.69
CA LEU A 240 21.22 -0.71 21.52
C LEU A 240 21.89 -0.71 22.90
N SER A 241 22.10 -1.91 23.44
CA SER A 241 22.74 -2.19 24.73
C SER A 241 24.27 -2.07 24.71
N SER A 242 24.87 -1.53 23.66
CA SER A 242 26.31 -1.31 23.56
C SER A 242 26.59 0.18 23.52
N GLU A 243 27.69 0.62 24.14
CA GLU A 243 28.17 1.98 24.03
C GLU A 243 28.50 2.30 22.55
N LEU A 244 27.63 3.08 21.91
CA LEU A 244 27.77 3.49 20.52
C LEU A 244 27.63 5.00 20.44
N SER A 245 28.50 5.62 19.64
CA SER A 245 28.36 7.02 19.23
C SER A 245 27.22 7.19 18.22
N GLY A 246 26.74 8.43 18.03
CA GLY A 246 25.69 8.73 17.06
C GLY A 246 25.87 8.11 15.65
N PRO A 247 27.04 8.24 14.99
CA PRO A 247 27.29 7.61 13.69
C PRO A 247 27.25 6.09 13.69
N GLU A 248 27.68 5.45 14.77
CA GLU A 248 27.66 4.00 14.92
C GLU A 248 26.26 3.48 15.17
N ILE A 249 25.46 4.23 15.93
CA ILE A 249 24.01 4.00 16.08
C ILE A 249 23.33 4.02 14.72
N LEU A 250 23.60 5.03 13.88
CA LEU A 250 23.03 5.09 12.54
C LEU A 250 23.42 3.84 11.75
N LYS A 251 24.70 3.47 11.72
CA LYS A 251 25.15 2.23 11.05
C LYS A 251 24.49 0.98 11.62
N ALA A 252 24.28 0.89 12.93
CA ALA A 252 23.64 -0.24 13.58
C ALA A 252 22.16 -0.35 13.19
N VAL A 253 21.42 0.76 13.18
CA VAL A 253 20.04 0.85 12.68
C VAL A 253 19.97 0.52 11.19
N GLU A 254 20.95 0.98 10.39
CA GLU A 254 21.03 0.68 8.97
C GLU A 254 21.32 -0.80 8.70
N LYS A 255 22.16 -1.45 9.52
CA LYS A 255 22.54 -2.86 9.40
C LYS A 255 21.48 -3.81 9.95
N ARG A 256 20.76 -3.46 11.03
CA ARG A 256 19.64 -4.25 11.60
C ARG A 256 18.35 -4.16 10.77
N THR A 257 18.46 -3.84 9.49
CA THR A 257 17.33 -3.89 8.53
C THR A 257 16.94 -5.31 8.09
N GLY A 258 17.68 -6.32 8.53
CA GLY A 258 17.66 -7.66 7.95
C GLY A 258 16.57 -8.59 8.49
N TRP A 259 15.63 -8.95 7.61
CA TRP A 259 14.94 -10.26 7.57
C TRP A 259 13.97 -10.64 8.71
N GLU A 260 13.48 -9.67 9.48
CA GLU A 260 12.40 -9.90 10.45
C GLU A 260 11.06 -10.25 9.78
N ASN A 261 10.15 -10.87 10.54
CA ASN A 261 8.83 -11.34 10.12
C ASN A 261 8.03 -10.32 9.28
N THR A 262 8.20 -9.01 9.54
CA THR A 262 7.59 -7.91 8.78
C THR A 262 8.00 -7.91 7.30
N GLN A 263 9.27 -8.20 6.99
CA GLN A 263 9.72 -8.32 5.59
C GLN A 263 9.10 -9.54 4.91
N ARG A 264 8.96 -10.67 5.62
CA ARG A 264 8.30 -11.86 5.07
C ARG A 264 6.82 -11.60 4.78
N LEU A 265 6.13 -10.90 5.67
CA LEU A 265 4.75 -10.44 5.46
C LEU A 265 4.65 -9.50 4.26
N ARG A 266 5.53 -8.49 4.17
CA ARG A 266 5.57 -7.54 3.05
C ARG A 266 5.81 -8.25 1.71
N ILE A 267 6.79 -9.16 1.66
CA ILE A 267 7.10 -9.97 0.48
C ILE A 267 5.91 -10.86 0.12
N THR A 268 5.27 -11.50 1.09
CA THR A 268 4.08 -12.34 0.85
C THR A 268 2.92 -11.52 0.29
N ILE A 269 2.67 -10.31 0.82
CA ILE A 269 1.67 -9.38 0.28
C ILE A 269 2.04 -8.95 -1.13
N LEU A 270 3.30 -8.64 -1.39
CA LEU A 270 3.77 -8.26 -2.72
C LEU A 270 3.54 -9.39 -3.73
N TYR A 271 3.97 -10.62 -3.43
CA TYR A 271 3.70 -11.77 -4.30
C TYR A 271 2.20 -12.05 -4.44
N SER A 272 1.42 -11.85 -3.39
CA SER A 272 -0.03 -12.00 -3.44
C SER A 272 -0.68 -11.00 -4.40
N ILE A 273 -0.25 -9.74 -4.36
CA ILE A 273 -0.69 -8.70 -5.30
C ILE A 273 -0.24 -9.03 -6.73
N LEU A 274 1.01 -9.47 -6.92
CA LEU A 274 1.58 -9.70 -8.24
C LEU A 274 1.03 -10.96 -8.92
N ILE A 275 0.76 -12.03 -8.16
CA ILE A 275 0.43 -13.35 -8.71
C ILE A 275 -1.04 -13.70 -8.49
N ALA A 276 -1.54 -13.57 -7.26
CA ALA A 276 -2.85 -14.12 -6.90
C ALA A 276 -4.02 -13.20 -7.26
N SER A 277 -3.87 -11.88 -7.12
CA SER A 277 -4.94 -10.92 -7.45
C SER A 277 -5.34 -10.98 -8.94
N PRO A 278 -4.39 -10.96 -9.91
CA PRO A 278 -4.74 -11.15 -11.32
C PRO A 278 -5.44 -12.49 -11.58
N LEU A 279 -4.94 -13.57 -10.97
CA LEU A 279 -5.50 -14.91 -11.14
C LEU A 279 -6.93 -15.01 -10.59
N ALA A 280 -7.25 -14.28 -9.53
CA ALA A 280 -8.59 -14.33 -8.96
C ALA A 280 -9.60 -13.46 -9.72
N VAL A 281 -9.19 -12.27 -10.17
CA VAL A 281 -10.01 -11.46 -11.11
C VAL A 281 -10.35 -12.29 -12.35
N LEU A 282 -9.40 -13.09 -12.82
CA LEU A 282 -9.59 -14.01 -13.93
C LEU A 282 -10.62 -15.09 -13.64
N LEU A 283 -10.50 -15.81 -12.52
CA LEU A 283 -11.45 -16.86 -12.15
C LEU A 283 -12.86 -16.29 -11.98
N PHE A 284 -12.97 -15.05 -11.49
CA PHE A 284 -14.25 -14.34 -11.40
C PHE A 284 -14.78 -13.89 -12.78
N ALA A 285 -13.93 -13.40 -13.67
CA ALA A 285 -14.34 -13.08 -15.04
C ALA A 285 -14.83 -14.34 -15.75
N LEU A 286 -14.11 -15.46 -15.63
CA LEU A 286 -14.53 -16.76 -16.17
C LEU A 286 -15.87 -17.22 -15.59
N PHE A 287 -16.14 -16.95 -14.31
CA PHE A 287 -17.46 -17.18 -13.73
C PHE A 287 -18.56 -16.38 -14.42
N ALA A 288 -18.35 -15.07 -14.55
CA ALA A 288 -19.33 -14.17 -15.15
C ALA A 288 -19.60 -14.57 -16.60
N VAL A 289 -18.53 -14.91 -17.31
CA VAL A 289 -18.55 -15.44 -18.66
C VAL A 289 -19.35 -16.74 -18.75
N ASP A 290 -19.02 -17.77 -17.97
CA ASP A 290 -19.76 -19.03 -17.97
C ASP A 290 -21.26 -18.84 -17.69
N ARG A 291 -21.59 -17.93 -16.76
CA ARG A 291 -22.99 -17.55 -16.50
C ARG A 291 -23.66 -16.90 -17.70
N LEU A 292 -22.99 -15.98 -18.38
CA LEU A 292 -23.49 -15.38 -19.62
C LEU A 292 -23.66 -16.45 -20.70
N LEU A 293 -22.69 -17.36 -20.85
CA LEU A 293 -22.72 -18.47 -21.81
C LEU A 293 -23.83 -19.50 -21.54
N ALA A 294 -24.25 -19.64 -20.29
CA ALA A 294 -25.34 -20.53 -19.89
C ALA A 294 -26.74 -19.97 -20.19
N ILE A 295 -26.87 -18.67 -20.49
CA ILE A 295 -28.17 -18.03 -20.74
C ILE A 295 -28.69 -18.32 -22.16
N SER A 296 -27.82 -18.40 -23.19
CA SER A 296 -28.26 -18.78 -24.55
C SER A 296 -27.08 -19.20 -25.46
N LYS A 297 -27.34 -19.83 -26.61
CA LYS A 297 -26.29 -20.08 -27.63
C LYS A 297 -25.71 -18.78 -28.21
N TYR A 298 -26.49 -17.70 -28.23
CA TYR A 298 -26.10 -16.41 -28.78
C TYR A 298 -25.13 -15.65 -27.88
N SER A 299 -25.11 -15.92 -26.57
CA SER A 299 -24.15 -15.29 -25.66
C SER A 299 -22.71 -15.77 -25.87
N ARG A 300 -22.50 -16.93 -26.52
CA ARG A 300 -21.16 -17.40 -26.95
C ARG A 300 -20.54 -16.51 -28.02
N ILE A 301 -21.35 -16.12 -29.00
CA ILE A 301 -20.91 -15.24 -30.09
C ILE A 301 -20.63 -13.84 -29.53
N ILE A 302 -21.54 -13.32 -28.70
CA ILE A 302 -21.38 -12.01 -28.05
C ILE A 302 -20.12 -11.97 -27.18
N LEU A 303 -19.86 -13.03 -26.40
CA LEU A 303 -18.66 -13.11 -25.59
C LEU A 303 -17.38 -13.14 -26.44
N ILE A 304 -17.32 -13.98 -27.47
CA ILE A 304 -16.14 -14.08 -28.34
C ILE A 304 -15.86 -12.73 -28.99
N VAL A 305 -16.90 -12.04 -29.46
CA VAL A 305 -16.79 -10.68 -30.00
C VAL A 305 -16.31 -9.71 -28.92
N CYS A 306 -16.90 -9.70 -27.73
CA CYS A 306 -16.48 -8.82 -26.63
C CYS A 306 -15.02 -9.04 -26.22
N VAL A 307 -14.58 -10.30 -26.09
CA VAL A 307 -13.19 -10.64 -25.75
C VAL A 307 -12.26 -10.24 -26.90
N ALA A 308 -12.60 -10.55 -28.15
CA ALA A 308 -11.80 -10.15 -29.31
C ALA A 308 -11.70 -8.62 -29.44
N SER A 309 -12.80 -7.89 -29.21
CA SER A 309 -12.83 -6.43 -29.19
C SER A 309 -12.01 -5.85 -28.05
N LEU A 310 -12.11 -6.41 -26.84
CA LEU A 310 -11.32 -5.97 -25.68
C LEU A 310 -9.83 -6.27 -25.87
N SER A 311 -9.49 -7.44 -26.42
CA SER A 311 -8.13 -7.80 -26.80
C SER A 311 -7.59 -6.89 -27.90
N ALA A 312 -8.38 -6.57 -28.93
CA ALA A 312 -8.01 -5.63 -29.98
C ALA A 312 -7.79 -4.20 -29.43
N LEU A 313 -8.64 -3.74 -28.50
CA LEU A 313 -8.48 -2.46 -27.79
C LEU A 313 -7.24 -2.42 -26.91
N LEU A 314 -6.92 -3.53 -26.23
CA LEU A 314 -5.71 -3.67 -25.43
C LEU A 314 -4.45 -3.67 -26.32
N ILE A 315 -4.48 -4.40 -27.43
CA ILE A 315 -3.42 -4.43 -28.45
C ILE A 315 -3.26 -3.04 -29.08
N TYR A 316 -4.35 -2.36 -29.42
CA TYR A 316 -4.30 -1.00 -29.93
C TYR A 316 -3.67 -0.04 -28.92
N ASN A 317 -4.07 -0.05 -27.65
CA ASN A 317 -3.45 0.79 -26.62
C ASN A 317 -1.97 0.47 -26.38
N LEU A 318 -1.59 -0.80 -26.53
CA LEU A 318 -0.21 -1.27 -26.48
C LEU A 318 0.67 -0.70 -27.59
N PHE A 319 0.14 -0.66 -28.82
CA PHE A 319 0.89 -0.23 -30.01
C PHE A 319 0.68 1.26 -30.36
N SER A 320 -0.37 1.89 -29.83
CA SER A 320 -0.72 3.30 -30.09
C SER A 320 0.08 4.29 -29.24
N LYS A 321 0.84 3.86 -28.25
CA LYS A 321 1.73 4.74 -27.50
C LYS A 321 3.10 4.86 -28.16
N ASN A 322 3.14 5.60 -29.26
CA ASN A 322 4.36 6.16 -29.81
C ASN A 322 4.37 7.70 -29.70
N ALA A 323 5.46 8.19 -29.09
CA ALA A 323 6.05 9.52 -29.22
C ALA A 323 5.17 10.74 -28.89
N SER A 324 5.05 11.08 -27.60
CA SER A 324 4.98 12.50 -27.22
C SER A 324 6.41 13.05 -27.28
N LYS A 325 6.75 13.79 -28.34
CA LYS A 325 7.95 14.63 -28.36
C LYS A 325 7.88 15.61 -27.19
N SER A 326 8.93 15.64 -26.38
CA SER A 326 9.14 16.67 -25.34
C SER A 326 9.35 18.02 -26.04
N GLY A 327 8.27 18.74 -26.26
CA GLY A 327 8.28 20.13 -26.69
C GLY A 327 8.48 21.06 -25.50
N GLU A 328 9.27 22.11 -25.68
CA GLU A 328 9.48 23.15 -24.68
C GLU A 328 8.19 23.93 -24.45
N GLY A 329 7.74 23.93 -23.18
CA GLY A 329 6.54 24.62 -22.70
C GLY A 329 5.38 23.65 -22.47
N PHE A 330 4.73 23.73 -21.29
CA PHE A 330 3.46 23.05 -21.01
C PHE A 330 2.31 24.04 -21.25
N PRO A 331 1.73 24.13 -22.45
CA PRO A 331 0.50 24.89 -22.67
C PRO A 331 -0.75 24.15 -22.18
N THR A 332 -0.65 22.86 -21.86
CA THR A 332 -1.77 21.94 -21.63
C THR A 332 -1.90 21.53 -20.16
N GLU A 333 -3.14 21.50 -19.63
CA GLU A 333 -3.49 20.88 -18.33
C GLU A 333 -3.39 19.33 -18.40
N ASN A 334 -2.25 18.79 -18.82
CA ASN A 334 -2.04 17.36 -18.95
C ASN A 334 -1.20 16.83 -17.77
N ALA A 335 -1.86 16.14 -16.84
CA ALA A 335 -1.23 15.56 -15.66
C ALA A 335 -0.05 14.62 -16.01
N GLU A 336 -0.15 13.91 -17.13
CA GLU A 336 0.86 12.94 -17.56
C GLU A 336 2.16 13.61 -18.00
N GLU A 337 2.05 14.73 -18.72
CA GLU A 337 3.20 15.48 -19.19
C GLU A 337 3.94 16.14 -18.02
N ILE A 338 3.21 16.70 -17.06
CA ILE A 338 3.78 17.25 -15.83
C ILE A 338 4.44 16.12 -15.02
N ARG A 339 3.81 14.95 -14.91
CA ARG A 339 4.38 13.76 -14.25
C ARG A 339 5.70 13.35 -14.88
N LYS A 340 5.76 13.21 -16.21
CA LYS A 340 6.98 12.87 -16.95
C LYS A 340 8.09 13.90 -16.70
N TRP A 341 7.76 15.18 -16.68
CA TRP A 341 8.71 16.23 -16.36
C TRP A 341 9.25 16.15 -14.92
N VAL A 342 8.38 15.93 -13.94
CA VAL A 342 8.76 15.77 -12.53
C VAL A 342 9.71 14.58 -12.35
N ILE A 343 9.49 13.48 -13.07
CA ILE A 343 10.30 12.26 -12.97
C ILE A 343 11.60 12.36 -13.77
N SER A 344 11.65 13.20 -14.81
CA SER A 344 12.85 13.35 -15.66
C SER A 344 14.09 13.81 -14.87
N GLU A 345 15.28 13.33 -15.27
CA GLU A 345 16.55 13.69 -14.61
C GLU A 345 17.02 15.10 -14.99
N ASN A 346 16.84 15.50 -16.25
CA ASN A 346 17.27 16.80 -16.77
C ASN A 346 16.14 17.84 -16.70
N LYS A 347 16.03 18.51 -15.55
CA LYS A 347 15.05 19.59 -15.34
C LYS A 347 15.62 20.95 -15.71
N THR A 348 15.02 21.63 -16.67
CA THR A 348 15.31 23.04 -16.95
C THR A 348 14.62 23.93 -15.92
N ARG A 349 15.39 24.80 -15.24
CA ARG A 349 14.85 25.83 -14.34
C ARG A 349 14.47 27.05 -15.18
N ASN A 350 13.20 27.16 -15.54
CA ASN A 350 12.66 28.29 -16.30
C ASN A 350 11.56 28.98 -15.49
N LEU A 351 11.64 30.31 -15.35
CA LEU A 351 10.64 31.13 -14.67
C LEU A 351 9.24 30.97 -15.29
N LYS A 352 9.16 30.85 -16.62
CA LYS A 352 7.90 30.64 -17.34
C LYS A 352 7.22 29.33 -16.94
N LEU A 353 8.00 28.27 -16.70
CA LEU A 353 7.47 26.98 -16.21
C LEU A 353 6.89 27.10 -14.79
N ARG A 354 7.51 27.92 -13.94
CA ARG A 354 7.00 28.17 -12.58
C ARG A 354 5.62 28.80 -12.62
N GLU A 355 5.44 29.85 -13.43
CA GLU A 355 4.14 30.52 -13.59
C GLU A 355 3.07 29.57 -14.14
N THR A 356 3.42 28.73 -15.11
CA THR A 356 2.54 27.68 -15.62
C THR A 356 2.10 26.71 -14.50
N PHE A 357 3.03 26.21 -13.69
CA PHE A 357 2.67 25.29 -12.62
C PHE A 357 1.87 25.97 -11.50
N ILE A 358 2.11 27.26 -11.22
CA ILE A 358 1.25 28.04 -10.32
C ILE A 358 -0.18 28.09 -10.86
N ALA A 359 -0.37 28.39 -12.16
CA ALA A 359 -1.68 28.39 -12.78
C ALA A 359 -2.38 27.03 -12.68
N HIS A 360 -1.64 25.93 -12.89
CA HIS A 360 -2.15 24.56 -12.80
C HIS A 360 -2.60 24.13 -11.39
N LEU A 361 -2.19 24.84 -10.32
CA LEU A 361 -2.76 24.63 -8.99
C LEU A 361 -4.25 25.00 -8.92
N GLY A 362 -4.76 25.80 -9.87
CA GLY A 362 -6.18 26.11 -10.00
C GLY A 362 -7.00 25.10 -10.83
N SER A 363 -6.37 24.08 -11.42
CA SER A 363 -7.07 23.13 -12.31
C SER A 363 -8.17 22.37 -11.58
N THR A 364 -9.26 22.08 -12.28
CA THR A 364 -10.34 21.21 -11.77
C THR A 364 -9.87 19.76 -11.58
N ASN A 365 -8.85 19.34 -12.33
CA ASN A 365 -8.27 17.99 -12.28
C ASN A 365 -7.28 17.87 -11.10
N PRO A 366 -7.56 17.03 -10.08
CA PRO A 366 -6.66 16.87 -8.94
C PRO A 366 -5.30 16.28 -9.29
N ALA A 367 -5.21 15.47 -10.34
CA ALA A 367 -3.93 14.93 -10.80
C ALA A 367 -3.01 16.05 -11.33
N VAL A 368 -3.58 17.01 -12.07
CA VAL A 368 -2.86 18.21 -12.55
C VAL A 368 -2.35 19.02 -11.36
N ARG A 369 -3.22 19.33 -10.38
CA ARG A 369 -2.81 20.07 -9.16
C ARG A 369 -1.74 19.35 -8.36
N LEU A 370 -1.85 18.02 -8.20
CA LEU A 370 -0.89 17.17 -7.52
C LEU A 370 0.50 17.30 -8.15
N TRP A 371 0.57 17.13 -9.48
CA TRP A 371 1.83 17.15 -10.20
C TRP A 371 2.40 18.55 -10.32
N ALA A 372 1.56 19.58 -10.45
CA ALA A 372 1.97 20.98 -10.40
C ALA A 372 2.60 21.35 -9.05
N ALA A 373 1.96 20.97 -7.93
CA ALA A 373 2.55 21.16 -6.60
C ALA A 373 3.90 20.43 -6.49
N THR A 374 3.97 19.19 -6.98
CA THR A 374 5.22 18.42 -6.97
C THR A 374 6.30 19.08 -7.83
N ALA A 375 5.95 19.64 -8.98
CA ALA A 375 6.86 20.34 -9.88
C ALA A 375 7.45 21.60 -9.24
N LEU A 376 6.65 22.36 -8.47
CA LEU A 376 7.11 23.54 -7.74
C LEU A 376 8.14 23.23 -6.65
N ALA A 377 8.25 21.98 -6.19
CA ALA A 377 9.36 21.55 -5.32
C ALA A 377 10.73 21.63 -6.03
N HIS A 378 10.75 21.50 -7.36
CA HIS A 378 11.95 21.57 -8.19
C HIS A 378 12.27 22.99 -8.70
N LEU A 379 11.34 23.93 -8.51
CA LEU A 379 11.45 25.34 -8.90
C LEU A 379 11.30 26.24 -7.66
N PRO A 380 12.22 26.16 -6.69
CA PRO A 380 12.08 26.86 -5.42
C PRO A 380 12.06 28.38 -5.60
N SER A 381 11.06 29.02 -5.01
CA SER A 381 10.91 30.48 -4.96
C SER A 381 10.15 30.85 -3.68
N LYS A 382 10.56 31.93 -3.01
CA LYS A 382 9.82 32.46 -1.85
C LYS A 382 8.39 32.87 -2.22
N GLU A 383 8.16 33.24 -3.47
CA GLU A 383 6.83 33.59 -4.01
C GLU A 383 5.87 32.39 -4.00
N ASN A 384 6.40 31.16 -4.08
CA ASN A 384 5.56 29.96 -4.07
C ASN A 384 4.99 29.66 -2.68
N VAL A 385 5.59 30.21 -1.61
CA VAL A 385 5.34 29.77 -0.22
C VAL A 385 3.88 29.99 0.18
N GLU A 386 3.33 31.18 -0.06
CA GLU A 386 1.95 31.48 0.33
C GLU A 386 0.93 30.70 -0.51
N ILE A 387 1.20 30.55 -1.81
CA ILE A 387 0.36 29.81 -2.74
C ILE A 387 0.31 28.33 -2.33
N LEU A 388 1.47 27.71 -2.08
CA LEU A 388 1.56 26.32 -1.65
C LEU A 388 0.99 26.12 -0.24
N ALA A 389 1.13 27.09 0.67
CA ALA A 389 0.50 27.05 1.99
C ALA A 389 -1.03 27.08 1.88
N THR A 390 -1.55 27.86 0.95
CA THR A 390 -2.99 27.91 0.63
C THR A 390 -3.48 26.57 0.08
N VAL A 391 -2.80 25.98 -0.90
CA VAL A 391 -3.13 24.64 -1.43
C VAL A 391 -3.06 23.58 -0.33
N ALA A 392 -1.99 23.60 0.47
CA ALA A 392 -1.85 22.70 1.60
C ALA A 392 -3.04 22.83 2.56
N ARG A 393 -3.55 24.05 2.80
CA ARG A 393 -4.69 24.37 3.68
C ARG A 393 -6.03 23.89 3.14
N GLN A 394 -6.31 24.18 1.88
CA GLN A 394 -7.69 24.20 1.37
C GLN A 394 -8.00 23.11 0.35
N ASP A 395 -7.01 22.47 -0.27
CA ASP A 395 -7.31 21.51 -1.34
C ASP A 395 -8.17 20.35 -0.82
N PRO A 396 -9.30 20.02 -1.47
CA PRO A 396 -10.20 18.96 -1.02
C PRO A 396 -9.55 17.56 -1.07
N VAL A 397 -8.52 17.38 -1.90
CA VAL A 397 -7.86 16.09 -2.12
C VAL A 397 -6.61 15.97 -1.24
N THR A 398 -6.64 15.02 -0.30
CA THR A 398 -5.57 14.78 0.69
C THR A 398 -4.18 14.68 0.07
N ILE A 399 -4.03 13.93 -1.03
CA ILE A 399 -2.71 13.77 -1.66
C ILE A 399 -2.18 15.06 -2.30
N VAL A 400 -3.04 15.97 -2.77
CA VAL A 400 -2.63 17.29 -3.28
C VAL A 400 -2.09 18.13 -2.11
N ARG A 401 -2.79 18.15 -0.97
CA ARG A 401 -2.31 18.81 0.26
C ARG A 401 -0.93 18.27 0.66
N CYS A 402 -0.75 16.95 0.67
CA CYS A 402 0.55 16.33 0.98
C CYS A 402 1.66 16.74 0.01
N LYS A 403 1.38 16.83 -1.30
CA LYS A 403 2.37 17.31 -2.28
C LYS A 403 2.68 18.79 -2.16
N ALA A 404 1.72 19.62 -1.78
CA ALA A 404 1.97 21.01 -1.44
C ALA A 404 2.87 21.15 -0.19
N ILE A 405 2.62 20.37 0.87
CA ILE A 405 3.48 20.31 2.07
C ILE A 405 4.90 19.85 1.71
N PHE A 406 5.00 18.81 0.88
CA PHE A 406 6.28 18.37 0.34
C PHE A 406 6.99 19.53 -0.38
N ALA A 407 6.32 20.22 -1.30
CA ALA A 407 6.89 21.33 -2.04
C ALA A 407 7.32 22.52 -1.16
N LEU A 408 6.54 22.85 -0.12
CA LEU A 408 6.90 23.87 0.88
C LEU A 408 8.27 23.58 1.51
N SER A 409 8.55 22.32 1.81
CA SER A 409 9.82 21.91 2.42
C SER A 409 11.05 22.09 1.53
N PHE A 410 10.84 22.29 0.22
CA PHE A 410 11.90 22.57 -0.76
C PHE A 410 12.03 24.06 -1.10
N GLN A 411 11.07 24.90 -0.71
CA GLN A 411 11.18 26.36 -0.94
C GLN A 411 12.26 27.01 -0.07
N GLY A 412 12.65 26.37 1.04
CA GLY A 412 13.72 26.83 1.92
C GLY A 412 13.35 28.04 2.79
N ASP A 413 12.10 28.52 2.75
CA ASP A 413 11.65 29.64 3.56
C ASP A 413 11.19 29.19 4.95
N ARG A 414 11.96 29.53 5.99
CA ARG A 414 11.64 29.20 7.39
C ARG A 414 10.37 29.87 7.90
N LYS A 415 9.84 30.89 7.23
CA LYS A 415 8.55 31.51 7.59
C LYS A 415 7.38 30.53 7.54
N VAL A 416 7.53 29.41 6.83
CA VAL A 416 6.50 28.36 6.78
C VAL A 416 6.46 27.48 8.03
N VAL A 417 7.50 27.48 8.87
CA VAL A 417 7.62 26.57 10.03
C VAL A 417 6.44 26.69 11.00
N PRO A 418 6.01 27.90 11.45
CA PRO A 418 4.85 28.03 12.33
C PRO A 418 3.54 27.48 11.70
N PHE A 419 3.37 27.62 10.39
CA PHE A 419 2.23 27.04 9.67
C PHE A 419 2.29 25.50 9.68
N LEU A 420 3.45 24.90 9.40
CA LEU A 420 3.59 23.45 9.41
C LEU A 420 3.40 22.86 10.81
N GLU A 421 3.95 23.53 11.84
CA GLU A 421 3.86 23.10 13.24
C GLU A 421 2.42 23.17 13.77
N SER A 422 1.74 24.30 13.56
CA SER A 422 0.35 24.47 13.99
C SER A 422 -0.57 23.41 13.36
N ARG A 423 -0.35 23.06 12.10
CA ARG A 423 -1.09 21.97 11.45
C ARG A 423 -0.72 20.60 11.96
N LEU A 424 0.56 20.34 12.25
CA LEU A 424 0.98 19.05 12.80
C LEU A 424 0.30 18.79 14.16
N LYS A 425 0.22 19.82 15.00
CA LYS A 425 -0.47 19.82 16.31
C LYS A 425 -2.00 19.84 16.19
N GLY A 426 -2.53 20.22 15.03
CA GLY A 426 -3.96 20.29 14.75
C GLY A 426 -4.61 18.95 14.38
N LYS A 427 -5.87 19.03 13.97
CA LYS A 427 -6.64 17.88 13.45
C LYS A 427 -6.30 17.65 11.99
N GLU A 428 -5.46 16.66 11.73
CA GLU A 428 -5.07 16.24 10.38
C GLU A 428 -5.10 14.72 10.27
N ASP A 429 -5.36 14.20 9.08
CA ASP A 429 -5.21 12.77 8.81
C ASP A 429 -3.76 12.34 9.08
N TRP A 430 -3.57 11.13 9.61
CA TRP A 430 -2.23 10.56 9.86
C TRP A 430 -1.31 10.69 8.64
N TYR A 431 -1.84 10.42 7.44
CA TYR A 431 -1.07 10.56 6.20
C TYR A 431 -0.55 11.99 5.97
N VAL A 432 -1.33 13.03 6.29
CA VAL A 432 -0.91 14.43 6.17
C VAL A 432 0.13 14.78 7.24
N LYS A 433 -0.06 14.33 8.48
CA LYS A 433 0.90 14.54 9.58
C LYS A 433 2.28 13.96 9.27
N HIS A 434 2.33 12.79 8.63
CA HIS A 434 3.60 12.22 8.17
C HIS A 434 4.35 13.16 7.22
N TYR A 435 3.66 13.83 6.29
CA TYR A 435 4.27 14.83 5.41
C TYR A 435 4.68 16.10 6.14
N LEU A 436 3.87 16.59 7.10
CA LEU A 436 4.18 17.76 7.92
C LEU A 436 5.48 17.53 8.72
N LEU A 437 5.61 16.39 9.38
CA LEU A 437 6.82 16.03 10.13
C LEU A 437 8.05 15.92 9.24
N ARG A 438 7.91 15.30 8.05
CA ARG A 438 9.02 15.24 7.08
C ARG A 438 9.43 16.63 6.60
N ALA A 439 8.46 17.52 6.37
CA ALA A 439 8.73 18.90 6.00
C ALA A 439 9.46 19.65 7.12
N LEU A 440 8.95 19.60 8.35
CA LEU A 440 9.55 20.22 9.53
C LEU A 440 10.98 19.74 9.78
N ARG A 441 11.25 18.43 9.66
CA ARG A 441 12.61 17.88 9.79
C ARG A 441 13.62 18.49 8.81
N ARG A 442 13.21 18.84 7.59
CA ARG A 442 14.11 19.52 6.62
C ARG A 442 14.54 20.91 7.10
N PHE A 443 13.72 21.57 7.91
CA PHE A 443 14.06 22.84 8.54
C PHE A 443 14.88 22.68 9.84
N GLY A 444 15.21 21.44 10.23
CA GLY A 444 15.91 21.14 11.47
C GLY A 444 15.04 21.24 12.71
N TRP A 445 13.71 21.21 12.55
CA TRP A 445 12.76 21.18 13.66
C TRP A 445 12.87 19.87 14.44
N SER A 446 12.83 19.96 15.76
CA SER A 446 13.18 18.89 16.69
C SER A 446 12.05 18.45 17.64
N GLY A 447 10.80 18.85 17.39
CA GLY A 447 9.72 18.67 18.38
C GLY A 447 9.50 19.94 19.17
#